data_AF-A0AB35YGZ0-F1
#
_entry.id   AF-A0AB35YGZ0-F1
#
_cell.length_a   1.000
_cell.length_b   1.000
_cell.length_c   1.000
_cell.angle_alpha   90.00
_cell.angle_beta   90.00
_cell.angle_gamma   90.00
#
_symmetry.space_group_name_H-M   'P 1'
#
loop_
_entity.id
_entity.type
_entity.pdbx_description
1 polymer ?
#
loop_
_entity_poly.entity_id
_entity_poly.type
_entity_poly.pdbx_seq_one_letter_code
_entity_poly.pdbx_strand_id
1 'polypeptide(L)'
;MATTIVRMLLDQCGCIKEAVDFISNIPHGYCYNYSITDPSGVGVVVEASPHKQVIRLGNSLSCTNHFESEILQEKNRREIQGSLKRKEYVNSLLKKKLSSISLYNNFNDGNSPLFFKYYKEYFGTLHTVIYSPKDLSLIIGVGESCEPIKVSLKDYLDGTLTIPGVIKGKININ
;
A
#
# COMPACT_ATOMS: atom_id res chain seq x y z
N MET A 1 16.95 0.15 -1.42
CA MET A 1 16.84 -1.24 -0.91
C MET A 1 15.40 -1.74 -0.92
N ALA A 2 14.44 -1.13 -0.19
CA ALA A 2 13.04 -1.58 -0.24
C ALA A 2 12.43 -1.62 -1.66
N THR A 3 12.73 -0.62 -2.50
CA THR A 3 12.28 -0.58 -3.90
C THR A 3 12.79 -1.78 -4.71
N THR A 4 14.03 -2.21 -4.48
CA THR A 4 14.62 -3.39 -5.13
C THR A 4 13.93 -4.67 -4.67
N ILE A 5 13.64 -4.79 -3.37
CA ILE A 5 12.92 -5.95 -2.80
C ILE A 5 11.53 -6.07 -3.42
N VAL A 6 10.77 -4.97 -3.46
CA VAL A 6 9.43 -4.95 -4.10
C VAL A 6 9.53 -5.36 -5.56
N ARG A 7 10.57 -4.89 -6.28
CA ARG A 7 10.78 -5.29 -7.68
C ARG A 7 11.04 -6.79 -7.83
N MET A 8 11.92 -7.36 -7.00
CA MET A 8 12.19 -8.80 -7.02
C MET A 8 10.93 -9.63 -6.74
N LEU A 9 10.10 -9.21 -5.78
CA LEU A 9 8.85 -9.89 -5.47
C LEU A 9 7.90 -9.89 -6.66
N LEU A 10 7.71 -8.73 -7.31
CA LEU A 10 6.83 -8.61 -8.47
C LEU A 10 7.36 -9.36 -9.71
N ASP A 11 8.68 -9.52 -9.84
CA ASP A 11 9.30 -10.22 -10.98
C ASP A 11 9.36 -11.75 -10.78
N GLN A 12 9.44 -12.23 -9.53
CA GLN A 12 9.80 -13.64 -9.24
C GLN A 12 8.73 -14.44 -8.49
N CYS A 13 7.67 -13.81 -7.96
CA CYS A 13 6.66 -14.49 -7.15
C CYS A 13 5.28 -14.40 -7.82
N GLY A 14 4.61 -15.54 -7.97
CA GLY A 14 3.25 -15.65 -8.52
C GLY A 14 2.14 -15.69 -7.45
N CYS A 15 2.48 -15.91 -6.18
CA CYS A 15 1.51 -15.95 -5.08
C CYS A 15 2.09 -15.47 -3.75
N ILE A 16 1.20 -15.26 -2.76
CA ILE A 16 1.58 -14.84 -1.40
C ILE A 16 2.59 -15.80 -0.76
N LYS A 17 2.41 -17.12 -0.93
CA LYS A 17 3.32 -18.11 -0.33
C LYS A 17 4.76 -17.90 -0.81
N GLU A 18 4.94 -17.81 -2.13
CA GLU A 18 6.25 -17.56 -2.74
C GLU A 18 6.81 -16.20 -2.30
N ALA A 19 5.98 -15.15 -2.27
CA ALA A 19 6.42 -13.83 -1.83
C ALA A 19 6.89 -13.81 -0.36
N VAL A 20 6.19 -14.51 0.53
CA VAL A 20 6.54 -14.64 1.95
C VAL A 20 7.80 -15.47 2.14
N ASP A 21 7.91 -16.60 1.44
CA ASP A 21 9.10 -17.46 1.45
C ASP A 21 10.32 -16.66 0.94
N PHE A 22 10.16 -15.91 -0.15
CA PHE A 22 11.23 -15.08 -0.73
C PHE A 22 11.66 -13.95 0.23
N ILE A 23 10.71 -13.11 0.65
CA ILE A 23 11.03 -11.91 1.45
C ILE A 23 11.60 -12.27 2.83
N SER A 24 11.29 -13.45 3.36
CA SER A 24 11.81 -13.88 4.66
C SER A 24 13.27 -14.35 4.58
N ASN A 25 13.80 -14.60 3.37
CA ASN A 25 15.16 -15.10 3.14
C ASN A 25 16.12 -14.05 2.56
N ILE A 26 15.65 -12.84 2.22
CA ILE A 26 16.49 -11.78 1.69
C ILE A 26 16.98 -10.82 2.80
N PRO A 27 18.23 -10.33 2.73
CA PRO A 27 18.73 -9.34 3.65
C PRO A 27 17.93 -8.02 3.60
N HIS A 28 17.61 -7.49 4.77
CA HIS A 28 16.92 -6.21 4.91
C HIS A 28 17.87 -5.14 5.44
N GLY A 29 17.97 -4.02 4.73
CA GLY A 29 18.81 -2.90 5.17
C GLY A 29 18.20 -2.05 6.28
N TYR A 30 16.87 -2.00 6.36
CA TYR A 30 16.13 -1.12 7.28
C TYR A 30 14.80 -1.75 7.70
N CYS A 31 14.08 -1.03 8.56
CA CYS A 31 12.74 -1.37 9.02
C CYS A 31 11.67 -1.01 7.99
N TYR A 32 10.88 -1.99 7.55
CA TYR A 32 9.80 -1.82 6.57
C TYR A 32 8.60 -2.70 6.90
N ASN A 33 7.41 -2.23 6.53
CA ASN A 33 6.22 -3.06 6.43
C ASN A 33 5.91 -3.30 4.95
N TYR A 34 5.79 -4.56 4.54
CA TYR A 34 5.36 -4.94 3.19
C TYR A 34 3.93 -5.48 3.26
N SER A 35 2.97 -4.71 2.74
CA SER A 35 1.59 -5.16 2.55
C SER A 35 1.46 -5.86 1.19
N ILE A 36 1.10 -7.14 1.21
CA ILE A 36 1.08 -8.03 0.06
C ILE A 36 -0.30 -8.69 -0.04
N THR A 37 -0.79 -8.87 -1.26
CA THR A 37 -1.99 -9.63 -1.56
C THR A 37 -1.87 -10.24 -2.95
N ASP A 38 -2.74 -11.18 -3.29
CA ASP A 38 -2.79 -11.86 -4.58
C ASP A 38 -4.27 -12.16 -4.95
N PRO A 39 -4.55 -12.83 -6.09
CA PRO A 39 -5.92 -13.13 -6.50
C PRO A 39 -6.75 -13.99 -5.52
N SER A 40 -6.14 -14.63 -4.51
CA SER A 40 -6.88 -15.32 -3.45
C SER A 40 -7.68 -14.36 -2.55
N GLY A 41 -7.30 -13.07 -2.51
CA GLY A 41 -7.88 -12.07 -1.63
C GLY A 41 -7.33 -12.11 -0.20
N VAL A 42 -6.38 -12.99 0.11
CA VAL A 42 -5.69 -13.00 1.40
C VAL A 42 -4.76 -11.78 1.48
N GLY A 43 -4.76 -11.11 2.63
CA GLY A 43 -3.81 -10.06 2.95
C GLY A 43 -2.68 -10.60 3.81
N VAL A 44 -1.46 -10.16 3.54
CA VAL A 44 -0.28 -10.42 4.37
C VAL A 44 0.45 -9.11 4.64
N VAL A 45 0.90 -8.93 5.88
CA VAL A 45 1.86 -7.89 6.22
C VAL A 45 3.13 -8.56 6.71
N VAL A 46 4.24 -8.32 6.02
CA VAL A 46 5.57 -8.69 6.50
C VAL A 46 6.21 -7.49 7.16
N GLU A 47 6.36 -7.56 8.48
CA GLU A 47 7.12 -6.59 9.27
C GLU A 47 8.57 -7.03 9.27
N ALA A 48 9.44 -6.24 8.65
CA ALA A 48 10.83 -6.61 8.44
C ALA A 48 11.76 -5.59 9.08
N SER A 49 12.75 -6.10 9.81
CA SER A 49 13.92 -5.37 10.27
C SER A 49 15.18 -6.05 9.74
N PRO A 50 16.37 -5.44 9.87
CA PRO A 50 17.61 -6.09 9.44
C PRO A 50 17.90 -7.45 10.08
N HIS A 51 17.34 -7.70 11.26
CA HIS A 51 17.65 -8.89 12.06
C HIS A 51 16.51 -9.92 12.07
N LYS A 52 15.29 -9.51 11.75
CA LYS A 52 14.10 -10.33 11.96
C LYS A 52 12.95 -9.85 11.08
N GLN A 53 12.25 -10.81 10.51
CA GLN A 53 10.99 -10.65 9.79
C GLN A 53 9.88 -11.35 10.58
N VAL A 54 8.71 -10.72 10.66
CA VAL A 54 7.51 -11.26 11.28
C VAL A 54 6.36 -11.17 10.29
N ILE A 55 5.69 -12.29 10.06
CA ILE A 55 4.59 -12.40 9.11
C ILE A 55 3.27 -12.28 9.88
N ARG A 56 2.38 -11.41 9.41
CA ARG A 56 1.01 -11.29 9.92
C ARG A 56 0.04 -11.62 8.81
N LEU A 57 -0.85 -12.58 9.07
CA LEU A 57 -1.85 -13.07 8.13
C LEU A 57 -3.25 -12.61 8.54
N GLY A 58 -4.13 -12.35 7.58
CA GLY A 58 -5.54 -12.05 7.86
C GLY A 58 -6.36 -11.66 6.64
N ASN A 59 -7.67 -11.83 6.74
CA ASN A 59 -8.61 -11.50 5.65
C ASN A 59 -8.90 -9.99 5.54
N SER A 60 -8.64 -9.22 6.60
CA SER A 60 -8.87 -7.77 6.66
C SER A 60 -7.73 -7.08 7.39
N LEU A 61 -6.54 -7.10 6.78
CA LEU A 61 -5.37 -6.44 7.34
C LEU A 61 -5.33 -4.96 6.93
N SER A 62 -5.03 -4.11 7.90
CA SER A 62 -4.59 -2.74 7.65
C SER A 62 -3.11 -2.63 7.99
N CYS A 63 -2.40 -1.81 7.24
CA CYS A 63 -0.99 -1.54 7.47
C CYS A 63 -0.76 -0.03 7.41
N THR A 64 -0.03 0.49 8.39
CA THR A 64 0.45 1.87 8.38
C THR A 64 1.96 1.86 8.68
N ASN A 65 2.52 2.93 9.23
CA ASN A 65 3.96 3.13 9.36
C ASN A 65 4.48 2.84 10.79
N HIS A 66 4.04 1.72 11.39
CA HIS A 66 4.58 1.16 12.62
C HIS A 66 4.49 -0.37 12.59
N PHE A 67 5.37 -1.03 13.32
CA PHE A 67 5.31 -2.44 13.65
C PHE A 67 4.26 -2.70 14.72
N GLU A 68 3.54 -3.80 14.57
CA GLU A 68 2.56 -4.29 15.52
C GLU A 68 3.00 -5.57 16.20
N SER A 69 3.91 -6.34 15.60
CA SER A 69 4.48 -7.50 16.25
C SER A 69 5.23 -7.11 17.51
N GLU A 70 4.96 -7.79 18.62
CA GLU A 70 5.63 -7.56 19.91
C GLU A 70 7.16 -7.62 19.76
N ILE A 71 7.64 -8.52 18.88
CA ILE A 71 9.06 -8.72 18.58
C ILE A 71 9.73 -7.48 17.96
N LEU A 72 9.00 -6.68 17.17
CA LEU A 72 9.57 -5.56 16.43
C LEU A 72 9.10 -4.19 16.95
N GLN A 73 8.12 -4.13 17.85
CA GLN A 73 7.58 -2.88 18.37
C GLN A 73 8.65 -1.93 18.92
N GLU A 74 9.72 -2.45 19.54
CA GLU A 74 10.85 -1.65 20.06
C GLU A 74 11.64 -0.91 18.96
N LYS A 75 11.52 -1.35 17.70
CA LYS A 75 12.16 -0.71 16.54
C LYS A 75 11.33 0.39 15.91
N ASN A 76 10.14 0.66 16.45
CA ASN A 76 9.32 1.78 16.02
C ASN A 76 9.99 3.12 16.32
N ARG A 77 9.55 4.16 15.61
CA ARG A 77 9.86 5.55 15.98
C ARG A 77 9.24 5.85 17.35
N ARG A 78 9.81 6.83 18.07
CA ARG A 78 9.26 7.28 19.35
C ARG A 78 7.81 7.78 19.23
N GLU A 79 7.50 8.46 18.13
CA GLU A 79 6.18 9.03 17.88
C GLU A 79 5.45 8.28 16.77
N ILE A 80 4.47 7.45 17.14
CA ILE A 80 3.63 6.68 16.21
C ILE A 80 2.15 7.09 16.25
N GLN A 81 1.77 8.11 17.02
CA GLN A 81 0.37 8.49 17.24
C GLN A 81 -0.38 8.79 15.94
N GLY A 82 0.25 9.48 14.99
CA GLY A 82 -0.32 9.71 13.66
C GLY A 82 -0.50 8.43 12.84
N SER A 83 0.33 7.41 13.07
CA SER A 83 0.15 6.10 12.43
C SER A 83 -1.01 5.31 13.05
N LEU A 84 -1.14 5.36 14.37
CA LEU A 84 -2.23 4.69 15.10
C LEU A 84 -3.59 5.27 14.71
N LYS A 85 -3.74 6.60 14.71
CA LYS A 85 -4.99 7.28 14.30
C LYS A 85 -5.41 6.92 12.87
N ARG A 86 -4.47 6.91 11.92
CA ARG A 86 -4.76 6.49 10.54
C ARG A 86 -5.22 5.04 10.50
N LYS A 87 -4.58 4.17 11.26
CA LYS A 87 -4.94 2.76 11.31
C LYS A 87 -6.33 2.53 11.88
N GLU A 88 -6.71 3.23 12.94
CA GLU A 88 -8.07 3.22 13.49
C GLU A 88 -9.09 3.62 12.42
N TYR A 89 -8.82 4.69 11.68
CA TYR A 89 -9.68 5.12 10.58
C TYR A 89 -9.78 4.06 9.48
N VAL A 90 -8.67 3.50 9.00
CA VAL A 90 -8.68 2.40 8.01
C VAL A 90 -9.48 1.20 8.51
N ASN A 91 -9.30 0.80 9.77
CA ASN A 91 -10.07 -0.29 10.38
C ASN A 91 -11.57 0.01 10.42
N SER A 92 -11.96 1.28 10.59
CA SER A 92 -13.36 1.69 10.50
C SER A 92 -13.93 1.53 9.08
N LEU A 93 -13.12 1.75 8.04
CA LEU A 93 -13.51 1.56 6.64
C LEU A 93 -13.65 0.08 6.27
N LEU A 94 -12.75 -0.77 6.77
CA LEU A 94 -12.79 -2.23 6.55
C LEU A 94 -14.12 -2.84 7.03
N LYS A 95 -14.73 -2.30 8.09
CA LYS A 95 -16.03 -2.75 8.61
C LYS A 95 -17.21 -2.41 7.69
N LYS A 96 -17.06 -1.43 6.79
CA LYS A 96 -18.15 -0.87 5.97
C LYS A 96 -18.36 -1.59 4.62
N LYS A 97 -17.51 -2.56 4.26
CA LYS A 97 -17.57 -3.29 2.96
C LYS A 97 -17.75 -2.36 1.75
N LEU A 98 -16.92 -1.32 1.68
CA LEU A 98 -17.01 -0.28 0.65
C LEU A 98 -16.67 -0.82 -0.75
N SER A 99 -17.24 -0.20 -1.78
CA SER A 99 -16.78 -0.40 -3.16
C SER A 99 -15.37 0.16 -3.36
N SER A 100 -14.65 -0.31 -4.37
CA SER A 100 -13.30 0.18 -4.67
C SER A 100 -13.27 1.69 -4.90
N ILE A 101 -14.22 2.26 -5.64
CA ILE A 101 -14.26 3.72 -5.86
C ILE A 101 -14.57 4.49 -4.57
N SER A 102 -15.45 3.97 -3.72
CA SER A 102 -15.73 4.57 -2.41
C SER A 102 -14.50 4.52 -1.51
N LEU A 103 -13.75 3.42 -1.51
CA LEU A 103 -12.50 3.29 -0.76
C LEU A 103 -11.44 4.28 -1.27
N TYR A 104 -11.33 4.41 -2.60
CA TYR A 104 -10.42 5.37 -3.23
C TYR A 104 -10.74 6.79 -2.77
N ASN A 105 -12.01 7.20 -2.81
CA ASN A 105 -12.43 8.52 -2.35
C ASN A 105 -12.10 8.75 -0.86
N ASN A 106 -12.28 7.74 0.01
CA ASN A 106 -11.91 7.87 1.43
C ASN A 106 -10.39 8.05 1.64
N PHE A 107 -9.54 7.58 0.73
CA PHE A 107 -8.09 7.77 0.81
C PHE A 107 -7.62 9.04 0.09
N ASN A 108 -8.27 9.42 -1.02
CA ASN A 108 -7.82 10.51 -1.89
C ASN A 108 -8.44 11.87 -1.57
N ASP A 109 -9.58 11.92 -0.86
CA ASP A 109 -10.18 13.16 -0.39
C ASP A 109 -9.19 13.92 0.49
N GLY A 110 -8.87 15.15 0.14
CA GLY A 110 -7.92 15.96 0.90
C GLY A 110 -8.35 16.36 2.31
N ASN A 111 -9.61 16.18 2.68
CA ASN A 111 -10.09 16.31 4.05
C ASN A 111 -10.03 14.98 4.82
N SER A 112 -9.66 13.88 4.15
CA SER A 112 -9.48 12.60 4.79
C SER A 112 -8.32 12.66 5.79
N PRO A 113 -8.45 12.01 6.98
CA PRO A 113 -7.32 11.81 7.88
C PRO A 113 -6.21 10.92 7.29
N LEU A 114 -6.39 10.39 6.07
CA LEU A 114 -5.38 9.62 5.34
C LEU A 114 -4.60 10.46 4.32
N PHE A 115 -5.12 11.63 3.91
CA PHE A 115 -4.50 12.46 2.87
C PHE A 115 -3.71 13.61 3.48
N PHE A 116 -2.39 13.53 3.38
CA PHE A 116 -1.49 14.46 4.05
C PHE A 116 -0.99 15.54 3.09
N LYS A 117 -0.95 16.79 3.57
CA LYS A 117 -0.59 17.98 2.77
C LYS A 117 0.64 18.74 3.29
N TYR A 118 1.45 18.11 4.15
CA TYR A 118 2.65 18.71 4.75
C TYR A 118 3.85 18.72 3.76
N TYR A 119 3.61 19.20 2.54
CA TYR A 119 4.60 19.14 1.46
C TYR A 119 5.81 20.04 1.73
N LYS A 120 5.66 21.13 2.49
CA LYS A 120 6.78 22.00 2.92
C LYS A 120 7.75 21.25 3.85
N GLU A 121 7.25 20.25 4.56
CA GLU A 121 7.98 19.37 5.45
C GLU A 121 8.47 18.09 4.76
N TYR A 122 8.43 18.04 3.42
CA TYR A 122 8.74 16.86 2.61
C TYR A 122 7.87 15.64 2.96
N PHE A 123 6.64 15.88 3.41
CA PHE A 123 5.73 14.83 3.86
C PHE A 123 4.30 15.05 3.36
N GLY A 124 3.90 14.35 2.30
CA GLY A 124 2.54 14.46 1.79
C GLY A 124 2.13 13.29 0.91
N THR A 125 0.83 13.14 0.71
CA THR A 125 0.24 12.08 -0.12
C THR A 125 0.29 12.49 -1.58
N LEU A 126 1.17 11.86 -2.35
CA LEU A 126 1.35 12.21 -3.76
C LEU A 126 0.34 11.50 -4.68
N HIS A 127 -0.02 10.26 -4.35
CA HIS A 127 -0.90 9.44 -5.18
C HIS A 127 -1.69 8.47 -4.31
N THR A 128 -2.81 8.00 -4.86
CA THR A 128 -3.64 6.95 -4.28
C THR A 128 -3.86 5.89 -5.33
N VAL A 129 -3.60 4.62 -4.99
CA VAL A 129 -3.76 3.49 -5.90
C VAL A 129 -4.57 2.40 -5.21
N ILE A 130 -5.54 1.85 -5.94
CA ILE A 130 -6.21 0.60 -5.57
C ILE A 130 -5.81 -0.47 -6.57
N TYR A 131 -5.38 -1.61 -6.03
CA TYR A 131 -5.13 -2.82 -6.77
C TYR A 131 -6.29 -3.78 -6.53
N SER A 132 -6.87 -4.32 -7.61
CA SER A 132 -7.85 -5.40 -7.57
C SER A 132 -7.25 -6.63 -8.27
N PRO A 133 -6.43 -7.45 -7.59
CA PRO A 133 -5.69 -8.54 -8.22
C PRO A 133 -6.59 -9.57 -8.90
N LYS A 134 -7.72 -9.91 -8.28
CA LYS A 134 -8.70 -10.86 -8.82
C LYS A 134 -9.27 -10.41 -10.18
N ASP A 135 -9.48 -9.11 -10.34
CA ASP A 135 -10.05 -8.51 -11.55
C ASP A 135 -8.97 -8.01 -12.52
N LEU A 136 -7.69 -8.14 -12.17
CA LEU A 136 -6.56 -7.54 -12.87
C LEU A 136 -6.82 -6.07 -13.26
N SER A 137 -7.26 -5.27 -12.29
CA SER A 137 -7.56 -3.86 -12.51
C SER A 137 -6.94 -2.94 -11.45
N LEU A 138 -6.76 -1.68 -11.85
CA LEU A 138 -6.18 -0.62 -11.05
C LEU A 138 -7.06 0.61 -11.08
N ILE A 139 -7.11 1.34 -9.97
CA ILE A 139 -7.61 2.71 -9.88
C ILE A 139 -6.43 3.57 -9.44
N ILE A 140 -6.08 4.59 -10.21
CA ILE A 140 -4.90 5.44 -9.94
C ILE A 140 -5.31 6.91 -9.93
N GLY A 141 -4.95 7.61 -8.87
CA GLY A 141 -5.06 9.06 -8.75
C GLY A 141 -3.73 9.68 -8.35
N VAL A 142 -3.40 10.84 -8.91
CA VAL A 142 -2.22 11.63 -8.55
C VAL A 142 -2.68 13.00 -8.12
N GLY A 143 -2.30 13.41 -6.91
CA GLY A 143 -2.80 14.62 -6.27
C GLY A 143 -4.05 14.38 -5.43
N GLU A 144 -4.61 15.49 -4.94
CA GLU A 144 -5.73 15.55 -4.01
C GLU A 144 -7.07 15.52 -4.71
N SER A 145 -8.05 14.80 -4.14
CA SER A 145 -9.48 14.83 -4.53
C SER A 145 -9.68 14.76 -6.05
N CYS A 146 -8.87 13.93 -6.70
CA CYS A 146 -8.79 13.88 -8.15
C CYS A 146 -9.64 12.73 -8.70
N GLU A 147 -10.23 12.96 -9.87
CA GLU A 147 -10.87 11.88 -10.63
C GLU A 147 -9.82 10.85 -11.03
N PRO A 148 -9.97 9.57 -10.64
CA PRO A 148 -8.97 8.56 -10.93
C PRO A 148 -9.08 8.07 -12.37
N ILE A 149 -7.95 7.60 -12.89
CA ILE A 149 -7.96 6.72 -14.06
C ILE A 149 -8.21 5.27 -13.61
N LYS A 150 -8.98 4.54 -14.41
CA LYS A 150 -9.19 3.09 -14.24
C LYS A 150 -8.43 2.37 -15.33
N VAL A 151 -7.64 1.37 -14.95
CA VAL A 151 -6.80 0.60 -15.87
C VAL A 151 -7.16 -0.87 -15.74
N SER A 152 -7.41 -1.52 -16.88
CA SER A 152 -7.52 -2.98 -16.99
C SER A 152 -6.15 -3.51 -17.35
N LEU A 153 -5.47 -4.17 -16.40
CA LEU A 153 -4.21 -4.86 -16.68
C LEU A 153 -4.44 -6.05 -17.61
N LYS A 154 -5.63 -6.67 -17.56
CA LYS A 154 -6.02 -7.70 -18.53
C LYS A 154 -5.98 -7.16 -19.97
N ASP A 155 -6.66 -6.05 -20.23
CA ASP A 155 -6.70 -5.45 -21.57
C ASP A 155 -5.31 -4.94 -22.01
N TYR A 156 -4.49 -4.50 -21.07
CA TYR A 156 -3.11 -4.13 -21.34
C TYR A 156 -2.26 -5.34 -21.75
N LEU A 157 -2.37 -6.46 -21.04
CA LEU A 157 -1.67 -7.71 -21.36
C LEU A 157 -2.14 -8.31 -22.70
N ASP A 158 -3.43 -8.16 -23.01
CA ASP A 158 -4.03 -8.59 -24.28
C ASP A 158 -3.74 -7.62 -25.44
N GLY A 159 -3.07 -6.49 -25.17
CA GLY A 159 -2.69 -5.47 -26.17
C GLY A 159 -3.84 -4.59 -26.66
N THR A 160 -5.02 -4.67 -26.04
CA THR A 160 -6.22 -3.89 -26.41
C THR A 160 -6.30 -2.55 -25.69
N LEU A 161 -5.48 -2.35 -24.66
CA LEU A 161 -5.31 -1.09 -23.94
C LEU A 161 -3.84 -0.67 -23.95
N THR A 162 -3.58 0.61 -24.25
CA THR A 162 -2.28 1.24 -23.98
C THR A 162 -2.37 2.08 -22.71
N ILE A 163 -1.53 1.78 -21.73
CA ILE A 163 -1.44 2.57 -20.49
C ILE A 163 -0.62 3.83 -20.78
N PRO A 164 -1.04 5.01 -20.30
CA PRO A 164 -0.26 6.24 -20.48
C PRO A 164 1.13 6.10 -19.84
N GLY A 165 2.17 6.48 -20.58
CA GLY A 165 3.55 6.43 -20.07
C GLY A 165 3.81 7.38 -18.89
N VAL A 166 2.94 8.37 -18.67
CA VAL A 166 3.00 9.29 -17.53
C VAL A 166 1.59 9.62 -17.05
N ILE A 167 1.38 9.57 -15.73
CA ILE A 167 0.16 10.05 -15.05
C ILE A 167 0.56 11.27 -14.23
N LYS A 168 -0.12 12.39 -14.42
CA LYS A 168 0.20 13.67 -13.75
C LYS A 168 -0.93 14.10 -12.82
N GLY A 169 -0.55 14.80 -11.76
CA GLY A 169 -1.46 15.39 -10.79
C GLY A 169 -0.95 16.73 -10.28
N LYS A 170 -1.73 17.38 -9.41
CA LYS A 170 -1.36 18.64 -8.77
C LYS A 170 -1.27 18.43 -7.26
N ILE A 171 -0.22 18.99 -6.66
CA ILE A 171 -0.10 19.16 -5.22
C ILE A 171 -0.32 20.63 -4.88
N ASN A 172 -1.06 20.89 -3.81
CA ASN A 172 -1.24 22.24 -3.30
C ASN A 172 -0.21 22.49 -2.19
N ILE A 173 0.72 23.41 -2.44
CA ILE A 173 1.80 23.78 -1.50
C ILE A 173 1.52 25.09 -0.77
N ASN A 174 0.33 25.68 -0.97
CA ASN A 174 -0.04 26.95 -0.34
C ASN A 174 -0.19 26.77 1.17
#